data_AF-A0A9N8EHL0-F1
#
_entry.id   AF-A0A9N8EHL0-F1
#
_cell.length_a   1.000
_cell.length_b   1.000
_cell.length_c   1.000
_cell.angle_alpha   90.00
_cell.angle_beta   90.00
_cell.angle_gamma   90.00
#
_symmetry.space_group_name_H-M   'P 1'
#
loop_
_entity.id
_entity.type
_entity.pdbx_description
1 polymer ?
#
loop_
_entity_poly.entity_id
_entity_poly.type
_entity_poly.pdbx_seq_one_letter_code
_entity_poly.pdbx_strand_id
1 'polypeptide(L)'
;MTVTLDSDKKDEEVEMPVKSDKDSFSAMEAVGMDRALDNSESYRNNDLGPQGRWRNGLCDCYQVILCTPMCIMATCCSTIELSQVMTRLGLDWCGNPDPAKAAGTFATIVLIMLCFWASSVMLFGLVTVPCMIVYSVTIYTRTRYEMRRHFQINSQYCHWCHGAAEDCAITFCCQCCATIQMARHTHYEHRYHYKFDTITGLPEDAPKLVEFDEP
;
A
#
# COMPACT_ATOMS: atom_id res chain seq x y z
N MET A 1 -3.90 -49.35 -77.46
CA MET A 1 -2.50 -49.04 -77.79
C MET A 1 -2.16 -47.72 -77.11
N THR A 2 -1.22 -47.59 -76.19
CA THR A 2 -0.24 -48.53 -75.66
C THR A 2 0.26 -47.92 -74.35
N VAL A 3 0.51 -48.78 -73.37
CA VAL A 3 1.18 -48.50 -72.10
C VAL A 3 2.58 -47.96 -72.36
N THR A 4 3.03 -47.00 -71.55
CA THR A 4 4.38 -47.02 -70.96
C THR A 4 4.36 -46.25 -69.64
N LEU A 5 4.49 -47.01 -68.56
CA LEU A 5 4.95 -46.55 -67.25
C LEU A 5 6.46 -46.29 -67.36
N ASP A 6 6.95 -45.21 -66.77
CA ASP A 6 8.38 -45.09 -66.48
C ASP A 6 8.61 -44.64 -65.05
N SER A 7 9.51 -45.37 -64.42
CA SER A 7 9.85 -45.36 -63.01
C SER A 7 11.20 -44.68 -62.89
N ASP A 8 11.33 -43.65 -62.04
CA ASP A 8 12.56 -43.38 -61.27
C ASP A 8 12.52 -41.96 -60.70
N LYS A 9 12.41 -41.83 -59.37
CA LYS A 9 13.20 -40.80 -58.69
C LYS A 9 13.45 -41.13 -57.22
N LYS A 10 14.74 -41.32 -56.97
CA LYS A 10 15.47 -41.56 -55.72
C LYS A 10 15.00 -40.72 -54.54
N ASP A 11 14.92 -41.40 -53.40
CA ASP A 11 14.83 -40.82 -52.06
C ASP A 11 16.08 -39.99 -51.74
N GLU A 12 15.88 -38.72 -51.41
CA GLU A 12 16.90 -37.79 -50.90
C GLU A 12 16.75 -37.75 -49.38
N GLU A 13 17.70 -38.36 -48.66
CA GLU A 13 17.75 -38.35 -47.19
C GLU A 13 17.96 -36.91 -46.69
N VAL A 14 16.90 -36.33 -46.12
CA VAL A 14 16.95 -35.06 -45.40
C VAL A 14 17.44 -35.36 -43.97
N GLU A 15 18.74 -35.14 -43.71
CA GLU A 15 19.28 -35.09 -42.35
C GLU A 15 18.65 -33.90 -41.60
N MET A 16 17.76 -34.20 -40.65
CA MET A 16 17.28 -33.20 -39.69
C MET A 16 18.31 -33.06 -38.55
N PRO A 17 18.76 -31.85 -38.21
CA PRO A 17 19.64 -31.65 -37.08
C PRO A 17 18.91 -32.00 -35.78
N VAL A 18 19.38 -33.04 -35.10
CA VAL A 18 18.94 -33.42 -33.76
C VAL A 18 19.38 -32.31 -32.79
N LYS A 19 18.45 -31.43 -32.46
CA LYS A 19 18.64 -30.36 -31.49
C LYS A 19 18.87 -31.02 -30.11
N SER A 20 20.06 -30.83 -29.55
CA SER A 20 20.50 -31.42 -28.28
C SER A 20 19.51 -31.15 -27.14
N ASP A 21 19.02 -32.21 -26.50
CA ASP A 21 18.05 -32.20 -25.38
C ASP A 21 18.46 -31.34 -24.17
N LYS A 22 19.74 -30.94 -24.09
CA LYS A 22 20.22 -30.07 -23.01
C LYS A 22 19.71 -28.63 -23.11
N ASP A 23 19.46 -28.16 -24.33
CA ASP A 23 19.02 -26.79 -24.58
C ASP A 23 17.51 -26.61 -24.30
N SER A 24 16.72 -27.66 -24.50
CA SER A 24 15.28 -27.70 -24.20
C SER A 24 14.99 -27.81 -22.71
N PHE A 25 15.78 -28.58 -21.96
CA PHE A 25 15.62 -28.72 -20.51
C PHE A 25 15.94 -27.41 -19.77
N SER A 26 17.02 -26.74 -20.14
CA SER A 26 17.42 -25.45 -19.55
C SER A 26 16.38 -24.35 -19.81
N ALA A 27 15.71 -24.37 -20.96
CA ALA A 27 14.64 -23.44 -21.29
C ALA A 27 13.35 -23.70 -20.49
N MET A 28 13.00 -24.96 -20.22
CA MET A 28 11.83 -25.30 -19.39
C MET A 28 12.04 -24.92 -17.91
N GLU A 29 13.26 -25.07 -17.39
CA GLU A 29 13.59 -24.69 -16.01
C GLU A 29 13.53 -23.16 -15.82
N ALA A 30 14.05 -22.39 -16.78
CA ALA A 30 13.93 -20.92 -16.79
C ALA A 30 12.46 -20.46 -16.85
N VAL A 31 11.65 -21.05 -17.74
CA VAL A 31 10.21 -20.73 -17.84
C VAL A 31 9.44 -21.11 -16.57
N GLY A 32 9.82 -22.19 -15.90
CA GLY A 32 9.24 -22.59 -14.61
C GLY A 32 9.55 -21.61 -13.49
N MET A 33 10.79 -21.11 -13.45
CA MET A 33 11.23 -20.13 -12.44
C MET A 33 10.61 -18.75 -12.67
N ASP A 34 10.55 -18.27 -13.92
CA ASP A 34 9.89 -17.01 -14.28
C ASP A 34 8.41 -17.02 -13.90
N ARG A 35 7.72 -18.14 -14.13
CA ARG A 35 6.30 -18.30 -13.76
C ARG A 35 6.08 -18.37 -12.25
N ALA A 36 7.03 -18.93 -11.50
CA ALA A 36 6.98 -18.96 -10.04
C ALA A 36 7.20 -17.56 -9.44
N LEU A 37 8.11 -16.78 -10.03
CA LEU A 37 8.36 -15.39 -9.65
C LEU A 37 7.15 -14.50 -9.94
N ASP A 38 6.58 -14.59 -11.15
CA ASP A 38 5.36 -13.85 -11.53
C ASP A 38 4.17 -14.16 -10.61
N ASN A 39 3.96 -15.45 -10.29
CA ASN A 39 2.96 -15.84 -9.31
C ASN A 39 3.26 -15.25 -7.92
N SER A 40 4.50 -15.31 -7.45
CA SER A 40 4.88 -14.77 -6.13
C SER A 40 4.73 -13.25 -6.03
N GLU A 41 5.02 -12.53 -7.11
CA GLU A 41 4.87 -11.08 -7.21
C GLU A 41 3.39 -10.71 -7.28
N SER A 42 2.58 -11.46 -8.02
CA SER A 42 1.11 -11.35 -8.03
C SER A 42 0.50 -11.59 -6.65
N TYR A 43 0.94 -12.62 -5.91
CA TYR A 43 0.50 -12.85 -4.52
C TYR A 43 0.91 -11.72 -3.59
N ARG A 44 2.16 -11.23 -3.68
CA ARG A 44 2.63 -10.08 -2.90
C ARG A 44 1.83 -8.81 -3.22
N ASN A 45 1.51 -8.57 -4.48
CA ASN A 45 0.69 -7.45 -4.93
C ASN A 45 -0.79 -7.57 -4.49
N ASN A 46 -1.27 -8.79 -4.24
CA ASN A 46 -2.61 -9.02 -3.67
C ASN A 46 -2.63 -8.83 -2.15
N ASP A 47 -1.54 -9.19 -1.47
CA ASP A 47 -1.37 -8.98 -0.02
C ASP A 47 -1.11 -7.49 0.30
N LEU A 48 -0.41 -6.76 -0.58
CA LEU A 48 -0.21 -5.30 -0.55
C LEU A 48 -1.34 -4.56 -1.30
N GLY A 49 -1.36 -3.23 -1.23
CA GLY A 49 -2.41 -2.42 -1.89
C GLY A 49 -2.37 -2.51 -3.43
N PRO A 50 -3.51 -2.60 -4.13
CA PRO A 50 -3.53 -2.58 -5.60
C PRO A 50 -2.97 -1.27 -6.14
N GLN A 51 -2.13 -1.33 -7.18
CA GLN A 51 -1.58 -0.13 -7.82
C GLN A 51 -2.63 0.58 -8.68
N GLY A 52 -2.48 1.90 -8.85
CA GLY A 52 -3.29 2.73 -9.75
C GLY A 52 -4.68 3.12 -9.22
N ARG A 53 -5.18 2.47 -8.16
CA ARG A 53 -6.49 2.77 -7.57
C ARG A 53 -6.54 2.42 -6.09
N TRP A 54 -7.42 3.09 -5.35
CA TRP A 54 -7.73 2.69 -3.98
C TRP A 54 -8.36 1.30 -3.93
N ARG A 55 -8.03 0.54 -2.87
CA ARG A 55 -8.60 -0.81 -2.63
C ARG A 55 -10.09 -0.72 -2.35
N ASN A 56 -10.45 0.20 -1.45
CA ASN A 56 -11.81 0.48 -1.01
C ASN A 56 -12.14 1.96 -1.30
N GLY A 57 -13.42 2.28 -1.47
CA GLY A 57 -13.90 3.65 -1.59
C GLY A 57 -13.81 4.43 -0.27
N LEU A 58 -13.89 5.77 -0.33
CA LEU A 58 -13.88 6.60 0.88
C LEU A 58 -15.06 6.29 1.81
N CYS A 59 -16.24 6.05 1.24
CA CYS A 59 -17.46 5.81 1.99
C CYS A 59 -17.64 4.34 2.42
N ASP A 60 -16.73 3.43 2.07
CA ASP A 60 -16.80 2.04 2.53
C ASP A 60 -16.48 1.91 4.03
N CYS A 61 -16.15 3.02 4.69
CA CYS A 61 -16.03 3.13 6.13
C CYS A 61 -17.36 2.84 6.85
N TYR A 62 -18.52 3.03 6.20
CA TYR A 62 -19.85 2.78 6.78
C TYR A 62 -20.04 1.33 7.24
N GLN A 63 -19.41 0.36 6.57
CA GLN A 63 -19.46 -1.06 7.00
C GLN A 63 -18.76 -1.28 8.36
N VAL A 64 -17.80 -0.42 8.71
CA VAL A 64 -17.05 -0.46 9.97
C VAL A 64 -17.62 0.52 11.01
N ILE A 65 -18.18 1.64 10.54
CA ILE A 65 -18.58 2.79 11.37
C ILE A 65 -20.05 2.75 11.81
N LEU A 66 -21.01 2.34 10.97
CA LEU A 66 -22.44 2.36 11.33
C LEU A 66 -22.84 1.34 12.42
N CYS A 67 -22.00 0.34 12.67
CA CYS A 67 -22.25 -0.70 13.69
C CYS A 67 -21.55 -0.45 15.04
N THR A 68 -20.81 0.65 15.22
CA THR A 68 -20.03 0.86 16.46
C THR A 68 -20.08 2.33 16.91
N PRO A 69 -20.09 2.66 18.22
CA PRO A 69 -19.93 4.03 18.76
C PRO A 69 -18.53 4.65 18.48
N MET A 70 -17.91 4.29 17.35
CA MET A 70 -16.54 4.61 16.94
C MET A 70 -16.44 5.96 16.22
N CYS A 71 -17.50 6.65 15.82
CA CYS A 71 -17.35 7.98 15.18
C CYS A 71 -16.61 9.00 16.06
N ILE A 72 -16.83 8.94 17.37
CA ILE A 72 -16.21 9.87 18.35
C ILE A 72 -14.84 9.37 18.81
N MET A 73 -14.65 8.05 18.90
CA MET A 73 -13.33 7.47 19.15
C MET A 73 -12.43 7.54 17.91
N ALA A 74 -12.98 7.52 16.70
CA ALA A 74 -12.23 7.65 15.46
C ALA A 74 -11.70 9.06 15.27
N THR A 75 -12.39 10.13 15.72
CA THR A 75 -11.77 11.46 15.70
C THR A 75 -10.59 11.56 16.67
N CYS A 76 -10.63 10.90 17.84
CA CYS A 76 -9.52 10.92 18.81
C CYS A 76 -8.39 9.92 18.51
N CYS A 77 -8.71 8.75 17.96
CA CYS A 77 -7.78 7.64 17.73
C CYS A 77 -7.37 7.50 16.26
N SER A 78 -7.97 8.23 15.32
CA SER A 78 -7.56 8.19 13.91
C SER A 78 -6.10 8.61 13.75
N THR A 79 -5.60 9.52 14.57
CA THR A 79 -4.18 9.92 14.53
C THR A 79 -3.24 8.80 14.98
N ILE A 80 -3.69 7.90 15.84
CA ILE A 80 -2.93 6.70 16.23
C ILE A 80 -2.93 5.70 15.06
N GLU A 81 -4.08 5.46 14.43
CA GLU A 81 -4.14 4.62 13.23
C GLU A 81 -3.30 5.23 12.08
N LEU A 82 -3.33 6.56 11.91
CA LEU A 82 -2.49 7.25 10.95
C LEU A 82 -1.01 7.06 11.29
N SER A 83 -0.60 7.16 12.55
CA SER A 83 0.81 6.98 12.92
C SER A 83 1.29 5.56 12.64
N GLN A 84 0.42 4.55 12.79
CA GLN A 84 0.70 3.19 12.34
C GLN A 84 0.86 3.12 10.81
N VAL A 85 -0.04 3.74 10.04
CA VAL A 85 0.08 3.82 8.57
C VAL A 85 1.35 4.54 8.12
N MET A 86 1.68 5.68 8.75
CA MET A 86 2.90 6.43 8.49
C MET A 86 4.14 5.60 8.78
N THR A 87 4.12 4.84 9.88
CA THR A 87 5.20 3.90 10.19
C THR A 87 5.31 2.84 9.11
N ARG A 88 4.21 2.19 8.70
CA ARG A 88 4.21 1.21 7.59
C ARG A 88 4.80 1.78 6.29
N LEU A 89 4.51 3.04 5.99
CA LEU A 89 4.96 3.74 4.78
C LEU A 89 6.41 4.29 4.89
N GLY A 90 7.09 4.13 6.02
CA GLY A 90 8.44 4.68 6.21
C GLY A 90 8.47 6.20 6.29
N LEU A 91 7.40 6.83 6.80
CA LEU A 91 7.29 8.28 6.94
C LEU A 91 7.72 8.74 8.33
N ASP A 92 8.37 9.91 8.40
CA ASP A 92 8.65 10.62 9.66
C ASP A 92 7.36 11.25 10.25
N TRP A 93 7.43 11.77 11.48
CA TRP A 93 6.30 12.47 12.14
C TRP A 93 5.85 13.77 11.43
N CYS A 94 6.52 14.18 10.36
CA CYS A 94 6.17 15.31 9.49
C CYS A 94 5.57 14.85 8.14
N GLY A 95 5.50 13.54 7.87
CA GLY A 95 5.01 12.98 6.61
C GLY A 95 6.02 13.03 5.46
N ASN A 96 7.33 13.13 5.74
CA ASN A 96 8.39 12.96 4.75
C ASN A 96 8.86 11.50 4.74
N PRO A 97 9.28 10.95 3.58
CA PRO A 97 9.91 9.62 3.52
C PRO A 97 11.29 9.65 4.19
N ASP A 98 11.42 8.98 5.33
CA ASP A 98 12.68 8.79 6.06
C ASP A 98 12.60 7.48 6.85
N PRO A 99 13.02 6.33 6.27
CA PRO A 99 12.90 5.02 6.91
C PRO A 99 13.70 4.92 8.21
N ALA A 100 14.81 5.65 8.34
CA ALA A 100 15.63 5.64 9.55
C ALA A 100 14.91 6.29 10.74
N LYS A 101 14.09 7.31 10.48
CA LYS A 101 13.28 7.98 11.52
C LYS A 101 11.87 7.40 11.69
N ALA A 102 11.42 6.60 10.72
CA ALA A 102 10.07 6.04 10.70
C ALA A 102 9.76 5.15 11.92
N ALA A 103 10.73 4.40 12.43
CA ALA A 103 10.55 3.56 13.62
C ALA A 103 10.12 4.35 14.87
N GLY A 104 10.58 5.61 14.99
CA GLY A 104 10.22 6.52 16.08
C GLY A 104 8.95 7.35 15.84
N THR A 105 8.36 7.27 14.64
CA THR A 105 7.21 8.10 14.23
C THR A 105 5.99 7.84 15.09
N PHE A 106 5.65 6.58 15.35
CA PHE A 106 4.52 6.21 16.20
C PHE A 106 4.64 6.83 17.60
N ALA A 107 5.76 6.61 18.27
CA ALA A 107 6.01 7.13 19.62
C ALA A 107 6.00 8.66 19.66
N THR A 108 6.60 9.32 18.66
CA THR A 108 6.64 10.78 18.56
C THR A 108 5.24 11.37 18.39
N ILE A 109 4.40 10.80 17.51
CA ILE A 109 3.03 11.28 17.30
C ILE A 109 2.18 11.08 18.57
N VAL A 110 2.31 9.92 19.24
CA VAL A 110 1.61 9.67 20.51
C VAL A 110 2.02 10.69 21.57
N LEU A 111 3.32 11.00 21.68
CA LEU A 111 3.82 12.03 22.59
C LEU A 111 3.25 13.42 22.27
N ILE A 112 3.22 13.82 21.00
CA ILE A 112 2.62 15.09 20.55
C ILE A 112 1.15 15.16 20.96
N MET A 113 0.39 14.06 20.78
CA MET A 113 -1.01 14.01 21.21
C MET A 113 -1.14 14.17 22.72
N LEU A 114 -0.33 13.47 23.52
CA LEU A 114 -0.38 13.58 24.99
C LEU A 114 -0.06 15.00 25.48
N CYS A 115 0.97 15.63 24.91
CA CYS A 115 1.31 17.03 25.19
C CYS A 115 0.16 17.98 24.82
N PHE A 116 -0.50 17.74 23.69
CA PHE A 116 -1.67 18.49 23.26
C PHE A 116 -2.81 18.37 24.28
N TRP A 117 -3.21 17.15 24.66
CA TRP A 117 -4.25 16.91 25.65
C TRP A 117 -3.94 17.60 26.99
N ALA A 118 -2.71 17.47 27.50
CA ALA A 118 -2.27 18.12 28.73
C ALA A 118 -2.36 19.66 28.66
N SER A 119 -1.93 20.26 27.53
CA SER A 119 -1.99 21.71 27.33
C SER A 119 -3.41 22.26 27.20
N SER A 120 -4.33 21.48 26.61
CA SER A 120 -5.73 21.88 26.41
C SER A 120 -6.50 22.03 27.73
N VAL A 121 -6.15 21.24 28.75
CA VAL A 121 -6.72 21.31 30.12
C VAL A 121 -6.32 22.59 30.85
N MET A 122 -5.18 23.20 30.48
CA MET A 122 -4.61 24.39 31.14
C MET A 122 -5.13 25.73 30.57
N LEU A 123 -6.36 25.77 30.00
CA LEU A 123 -7.01 26.95 29.40
C LEU A 123 -6.35 27.53 28.12
N PHE A 124 -5.28 26.92 27.58
CA PHE A 124 -4.68 27.30 26.30
C PHE A 124 -5.45 26.81 25.06
N GLY A 125 -6.61 26.17 25.25
CA GLY A 125 -7.36 25.49 24.20
C GLY A 125 -7.70 26.34 22.97
N LEU A 126 -7.91 27.66 23.12
CA LEU A 126 -8.21 28.55 22.00
C LEU A 126 -7.08 28.66 20.96
N VAL A 127 -5.82 28.50 21.39
CA VAL A 127 -4.65 28.49 20.49
C VAL A 127 -4.24 27.06 20.17
N THR A 128 -4.23 26.18 21.17
CA THR A 128 -3.74 24.82 20.98
C THR A 128 -4.61 24.06 19.98
N VAL A 129 -5.94 24.09 20.11
CA VAL A 129 -6.88 23.35 19.24
C VAL A 129 -6.69 23.68 17.75
N PRO A 130 -6.69 24.96 17.31
CA PRO A 130 -6.46 25.26 15.89
C PRO A 130 -5.07 24.83 15.42
N CYS A 131 -4.02 24.95 16.23
CA CYS A 131 -2.69 24.43 15.89
C CYS A 131 -2.72 22.91 15.63
N MET A 132 -3.45 22.15 16.45
CA MET A 132 -3.60 20.71 16.27
C MET A 132 -4.42 20.35 15.04
N ILE A 133 -5.46 21.13 14.72
CA ILE A 133 -6.23 20.95 13.49
C ILE A 133 -5.33 21.15 12.27
N VAL A 134 -4.54 22.23 12.24
CA VAL A 134 -3.60 22.51 11.15
C VAL A 134 -2.54 21.41 11.03
N TYR A 135 -1.95 20.99 12.16
CA TYR A 135 -0.99 19.89 12.19
C TYR A 135 -1.60 18.59 11.65
N SER A 136 -2.78 18.21 12.14
CA SER A 136 -3.50 17.01 11.70
C SER A 136 -3.77 17.05 10.20
N VAL A 137 -4.43 18.10 9.69
CA VAL A 137 -4.72 18.24 8.26
C VAL A 137 -3.44 18.15 7.43
N THR A 138 -2.35 18.75 7.89
CA THR A 138 -1.04 18.69 7.21
C THR A 138 -0.51 17.25 7.14
N ILE A 139 -0.38 16.55 8.28
CA ILE A 139 0.20 15.19 8.29
C ILE A 139 -0.67 14.19 7.51
N TYR A 140 -1.99 14.33 7.59
CA TYR A 140 -2.92 13.47 6.84
C TYR A 140 -2.82 13.70 5.35
N THR A 141 -2.83 14.97 4.91
CA THR A 141 -2.71 15.32 3.49
C THR A 141 -1.39 14.82 2.94
N ARG A 142 -0.28 14.99 3.68
CA ARG A 142 1.05 14.53 3.25
C ARG A 142 1.14 13.01 3.20
N THR A 143 0.63 12.31 4.22
CA THR A 143 0.60 10.84 4.25
C THR A 143 -0.20 10.29 3.08
N ARG A 144 -1.37 10.85 2.83
CA ARG A 144 -2.24 10.44 1.71
C ARG A 144 -1.59 10.71 0.36
N TYR A 145 -0.93 11.86 0.22
CA TYR A 145 -0.18 12.21 -0.99
C TYR A 145 0.97 11.23 -1.25
N GLU A 146 1.81 10.95 -0.25
CA GLU A 146 2.91 9.99 -0.39
C GLU A 146 2.40 8.58 -0.65
N MET A 147 1.28 8.19 -0.05
CA MET A 147 0.62 6.93 -0.35
C MET A 147 0.16 6.87 -1.82
N ARG A 148 -0.47 7.92 -2.34
CA ARG A 148 -0.85 7.97 -3.77
C ARG A 148 0.37 7.90 -4.69
N ARG A 149 1.49 8.52 -4.31
CA ARG A 149 2.75 8.41 -5.05
C ARG A 149 3.30 6.99 -5.03
N HIS A 150 3.31 6.35 -3.87
CA HIS A 150 3.84 5.00 -3.67
C HIS A 150 3.04 3.96 -4.48
N PHE A 151 1.71 4.04 -4.46
CA PHE A 151 0.82 3.12 -5.18
C PHE A 151 0.40 3.62 -6.58
N GLN A 152 1.01 4.70 -7.09
CA GLN A 152 0.68 5.31 -8.38
C GLN A 152 -0.82 5.63 -8.58
N ILE A 153 -1.51 6.02 -7.50
CA ILE A 153 -2.95 6.31 -7.51
C ILE A 153 -3.19 7.71 -8.08
N ASN A 154 -3.86 7.78 -9.22
CA ASN A 154 -4.21 9.04 -9.86
C ASN A 154 -5.27 9.82 -9.06
N SER A 155 -5.14 11.15 -9.03
CA SER A 155 -6.19 12.03 -8.51
C SER A 155 -7.40 12.00 -9.44
N GLN A 156 -8.62 11.98 -8.89
CA GLN A 156 -9.82 11.92 -9.71
C GLN A 156 -10.27 13.31 -10.19
N TYR A 157 -9.98 14.36 -9.42
CA TYR A 157 -10.57 15.68 -9.65
C TYR A 157 -9.55 16.78 -9.96
N CYS A 158 -8.37 16.78 -9.31
CA CYS A 158 -7.38 17.86 -9.47
C CYS A 158 -6.06 17.39 -10.07
N HIS A 159 -6.00 17.33 -11.41
CA HIS A 159 -4.75 16.99 -12.11
C HIS A 159 -3.68 18.09 -11.95
N TRP A 160 -4.07 19.37 -11.93
CA TRP A 160 -3.13 20.50 -11.87
C TRP A 160 -2.36 20.60 -10.55
N CYS A 161 -2.94 20.13 -9.45
CA CYS A 161 -2.32 20.13 -8.12
C CYS A 161 -1.84 18.75 -7.67
N HIS A 162 -1.71 17.79 -8.59
CA HIS A 162 -1.41 16.38 -8.31
C HIS A 162 -2.31 15.77 -7.22
N GLY A 163 -3.56 16.22 -7.11
CA GLY A 163 -4.54 15.80 -6.09
C GLY A 163 -4.29 16.31 -4.67
N ALA A 164 -3.34 17.22 -4.42
CA ALA A 164 -3.08 17.72 -3.07
C ALA A 164 -4.30 18.46 -2.47
N ALA A 165 -5.03 19.22 -3.29
CA ALA A 165 -6.27 19.88 -2.86
C ALA A 165 -7.40 18.87 -2.58
N GLU A 166 -7.45 17.79 -3.36
CA GLU A 166 -8.39 16.68 -3.16
C GLU A 166 -8.09 15.97 -1.82
N ASP A 167 -6.83 15.66 -1.55
CA ASP A 167 -6.41 15.03 -0.29
C ASP A 167 -6.67 15.93 0.93
N CYS A 168 -6.43 17.23 0.81
CA CYS A 168 -6.72 18.20 1.86
C CYS A 168 -8.23 18.29 2.14
N ALA A 169 -9.06 18.39 1.09
CA ALA A 169 -10.50 18.43 1.23
C ALA A 169 -11.08 17.14 1.84
N ILE A 170 -10.60 15.98 1.37
CA ILE A 170 -10.99 14.67 1.89
C ILE A 170 -10.62 14.54 3.37
N THR A 171 -9.39 14.89 3.71
CA THR A 171 -8.87 14.84 5.08
C THR A 171 -9.66 15.74 6.01
N PHE A 172 -9.97 16.96 5.56
CA PHE A 172 -10.72 17.93 6.35
C PHE A 172 -12.19 17.51 6.54
N CYS A 173 -12.84 17.03 5.48
CA CYS A 173 -14.27 16.69 5.51
C CYS A 173 -14.57 15.32 6.13
N CYS A 174 -13.71 14.31 5.92
CA CYS A 174 -13.84 13.01 6.58
C CYS A 174 -12.48 12.38 6.86
N GLN A 175 -11.80 12.89 7.89
CA GLN A 175 -10.51 12.38 8.34
C GLN A 175 -10.55 10.87 8.59
N CYS A 176 -11.53 10.37 9.34
CA CYS A 176 -11.62 8.94 9.69
C CYS A 176 -11.82 8.03 8.47
N CYS A 177 -12.62 8.45 7.49
CA CYS A 177 -12.81 7.74 6.23
C CYS A 177 -11.46 7.60 5.50
N ALA A 178 -10.73 8.71 5.41
CA ALA A 178 -9.43 8.75 4.75
C ALA A 178 -8.43 7.84 5.46
N THR A 179 -8.37 7.86 6.80
CA THR A 179 -7.51 6.97 7.59
C THR A 179 -7.82 5.51 7.32
N ILE A 180 -9.09 5.11 7.41
CA ILE A 180 -9.51 3.71 7.21
C ILE A 180 -9.20 3.26 5.78
N GLN A 181 -9.44 4.11 4.78
CA GLN A 181 -9.10 3.81 3.40
C GLN A 181 -7.60 3.56 3.24
N MET A 182 -6.76 4.42 3.83
CA MET A 182 -5.30 4.24 3.80
C MET A 182 -4.89 2.97 4.55
N ALA A 183 -5.37 2.77 5.78
CA ALA A 183 -5.06 1.60 6.59
C ALA A 183 -5.40 0.28 5.89
N ARG A 184 -6.61 0.16 5.34
CA ARG A 184 -7.07 -1.03 4.60
C ARG A 184 -6.36 -1.21 3.27
N HIS A 185 -5.76 -0.18 2.71
CA HIS A 185 -5.00 -0.31 1.47
C HIS A 185 -3.59 -0.86 1.72
N THR A 186 -3.01 -0.67 2.90
CA THR A 186 -1.65 -1.15 3.21
C THR A 186 -1.51 -2.67 3.37
N HIS A 187 -2.60 -3.42 3.55
CA HIS A 187 -2.56 -4.87 3.75
C HIS A 187 -3.89 -5.53 3.36
N TYR A 188 -3.90 -6.86 3.31
CA TYR A 188 -5.13 -7.64 3.11
C TYR A 188 -5.80 -8.03 4.44
N GLU A 189 -6.88 -7.34 4.78
CA GLU A 189 -7.60 -7.45 6.07
C GLU A 189 -8.17 -8.85 6.37
N HIS A 190 -8.46 -9.66 5.35
CA HIS A 190 -9.00 -11.02 5.54
C HIS A 190 -7.94 -12.03 5.97
N ARG A 191 -6.66 -11.73 5.71
CA ARG A 191 -5.54 -12.60 6.04
C ARG A 191 -4.79 -12.11 7.27
N TYR A 192 -4.64 -10.80 7.42
CA TYR A 192 -3.93 -10.17 8.52
C TYR A 192 -4.89 -9.32 9.34
N HIS A 193 -5.25 -9.80 10.52
CA HIS A 193 -6.13 -9.07 11.44
C HIS A 193 -5.37 -7.93 12.14
N TYR A 194 -6.06 -6.81 12.34
CA TYR A 194 -5.54 -5.65 13.06
C TYR A 194 -5.12 -5.98 14.50
N LYS A 195 -3.96 -5.44 14.91
CA LYS A 195 -3.40 -5.60 16.25
C LYS A 195 -3.01 -4.25 16.84
N PHE A 196 -3.76 -3.77 17.83
CA PHE A 196 -3.55 -2.45 18.44
C PHE A 196 -2.26 -2.32 19.26
N ASP A 197 -1.68 -3.44 19.69
CA ASP A 197 -0.48 -3.51 20.54
C ASP A 197 0.84 -3.40 19.75
N THR A 198 0.77 -3.31 18.43
CA THR A 198 1.95 -3.24 17.56
C THR A 198 2.17 -1.83 17.01
N ILE A 199 3.43 -1.46 16.78
CA ILE A 199 3.83 -0.15 16.23
C ILE A 199 3.24 0.06 14.84
N THR A 200 3.15 -1.02 14.05
CA THR A 200 2.57 -1.00 12.71
C THR A 200 1.09 -1.31 12.72
N GLY A 201 0.45 -1.71 13.82
CA GLY A 201 -0.97 -2.14 13.80
C GLY A 201 -1.23 -3.50 13.11
N LEU A 202 -0.18 -4.24 12.75
CA LEU A 202 -0.22 -5.50 12.00
C LEU A 202 0.59 -6.58 12.71
N PRO A 203 0.26 -7.88 12.53
CA PRO A 203 1.05 -8.96 13.10
C PRO A 203 2.41 -9.10 12.40
N GLU A 204 3.38 -9.74 13.05
CA GLU A 204 4.77 -9.86 12.57
C GLU A 204 4.90 -10.64 11.25
N ASP A 205 3.93 -11.49 10.92
CA ASP A 205 3.84 -12.26 9.68
C ASP A 205 3.25 -11.48 8.51
N ALA A 206 2.79 -10.24 8.74
CA ALA A 206 2.27 -9.37 7.69
C ALA A 206 3.42 -8.84 6.80
N PRO A 207 3.18 -8.71 5.48
CA PRO A 207 4.18 -8.16 4.57
C PRO A 207 4.51 -6.72 4.95
N LYS A 208 5.81 -6.41 5.04
CA LYS A 208 6.31 -5.06 5.30
C LYS A 208 6.33 -4.27 4.00
N LEU A 209 5.80 -3.04 4.02
CA LEU A 209 5.88 -2.10 2.90
C LEU A 209 7.26 -1.48 2.76
N VAL A 210 7.92 -1.24 3.90
CA VAL A 210 9.28 -0.73 4.00
C VAL A 210 10.03 -1.63 4.97
N GLU A 211 11.22 -2.09 4.57
CA GLU A 211 12.15 -2.76 5.47
C GLU A 211 12.85 -1.69 6.32
N PHE A 212 12.73 -1.80 7.64
CA PHE A 212 13.49 -0.96 8.57
C PHE A 212 14.80 -1.66 8.88
N ASP A 213 15.90 -0.92 8.80
CA ASP A 213 17.16 -1.38 9.38
C ASP A 213 16.96 -1.49 10.90
N GLU A 214 17.06 -2.70 11.45
CA GLU A 214 17.03 -2.89 12.90
C GLU A 214 18.23 -2.13 13.51
N PRO A 215 18.01 -1.33 14.58
CA PRO A 215 19.06 -0.55 15.22
C PRO A 215 20.12 -1.40 15.91
#